data_AF-A0A090X4I6-F1
#
_entry.id   AF-A0A090X4I6-F1
#
_cell.length_a   1.000
_cell.length_b   1.000
_cell.length_c   1.000
_cell.angle_alpha   90.00
_cell.angle_beta   90.00
_cell.angle_gamma   90.00
#
_symmetry.space_group_name_H-M   'P 1'
#
loop_
_entity.id
_entity.type
_entity.pdbx_description
1 polymer ?
#
loop_
_entity_poly.entity_id
_entity_poly.type
_entity_poly.pdbx_seq_one_letter_code
_entity_poly.pdbx_strand_id
1 'polypeptide(L)' 'MWKRGKEEGVIKPLSDYLLYAYAINPLSFLMMIQKRGVFQLDKDHLEEAYQSAWSSIKVCK' A
#
# COMPACT_ATOMS: atom_id res chain seq x y z
N MET A 1 4.09 -9.93 11.71
CA MET A 1 2.79 -9.22 11.58
C MET A 1 1.89 -9.85 10.51
N TRP A 2 2.34 -10.06 9.26
CA TRP A 2 1.49 -10.64 8.22
C TRP A 2 1.08 -12.10 8.42
N LYS A 3 1.93 -12.95 9.03
CA LYS A 3 1.56 -14.33 9.35
C LYS A 3 0.25 -14.39 10.17
N ARG A 4 0.22 -13.67 11.29
CA ARG A 4 -0.98 -13.54 12.13
C ARG A 4 -2.16 -12.92 11.38
N GLY A 5 -1.93 -11.84 10.62
CA GLY A 5 -3.00 -11.21 9.83
C GLY A 5 -3.61 -12.13 8.78
N LYS A 6 -2.82 -13.07 8.21
CA LYS A 6 -3.30 -14.12 7.31
C LYS A 6 -4.10 -15.19 8.08
N GLU A 7 -3.62 -15.62 9.24
CA GLU A 7 -4.31 -16.58 10.12
C GLU A 7 -5.68 -16.04 10.61
N GLU A 8 -5.77 -14.75 10.89
CA GLU A 8 -7.01 -14.07 11.33
C GLU A 8 -7.93 -13.67 10.14
N GLY A 9 -7.52 -13.93 8.89
CA GLY A 9 -8.32 -13.60 7.69
C GLY A 9 -8.41 -12.10 7.38
N VAL A 10 -7.55 -11.26 7.97
CA VAL A 10 -7.51 -9.81 7.73
C VAL A 10 -6.64 -9.45 6.54
N ILE A 11 -5.52 -10.17 6.35
CA ILE A 11 -4.57 -9.97 5.24
C ILE A 11 -4.79 -11.06 4.18
N LYS A 12 -4.73 -10.68 2.90
CA LYS A 12 -4.86 -11.62 1.79
C LYS A 12 -3.82 -12.75 1.91
N PRO A 13 -4.16 -14.00 1.58
CA PRO A 13 -3.25 -15.14 1.65
C PRO A 13 -2.26 -15.15 0.46
N LEU A 14 -1.53 -14.05 0.29
CA LEU A 14 -0.51 -13.87 -0.74
C LEU A 14 0.89 -14.11 -0.15
N SER A 15 1.88 -14.23 -1.04
CA SER A 15 3.28 -14.29 -0.64
C SER A 15 3.70 -12.99 0.05
N ASP A 16 4.60 -13.08 1.02
CA ASP A 16 5.07 -11.91 1.75
C ASP A 16 5.78 -10.91 0.81
N TYR A 17 6.43 -11.38 -0.25
CA TYR A 17 7.02 -10.52 -1.28
C TYR A 17 5.97 -9.67 -2.02
N LEU A 18 4.81 -10.25 -2.36
CA LEU A 18 3.72 -9.51 -3.00
C LEU A 18 3.05 -8.55 -2.02
N LEU A 19 2.85 -8.97 -0.77
CA LEU A 19 2.33 -8.10 0.29
C LEU A 19 3.24 -6.88 0.50
N TYR A 20 4.55 -7.07 0.46
CA TYR A 20 5.51 -5.99 0.55
C TYR A 20 5.39 -5.02 -0.62
N ALA A 21 5.39 -5.53 -1.85
CA ALA A 21 5.26 -4.71 -3.05
C ALA A 21 3.97 -3.88 -3.01
N TYR A 22 2.83 -4.49 -2.68
CA TYR A 22 1.56 -3.75 -2.61
C TYR A 22 1.47 -2.74 -1.46
N ALA A 23 2.11 -3.03 -0.33
CA ALA A 23 2.11 -2.11 0.81
C ALA A 23 2.98 -0.85 0.58
N ILE A 24 3.98 -0.93 -0.30
CA ILE A 24 4.93 0.17 -0.55
C ILE A 24 4.67 0.93 -1.85
N ASN A 25 4.18 0.24 -2.89
CA ASN A 25 4.08 0.78 -4.25
C ASN A 25 3.30 2.10 -4.36
N PRO A 26 2.11 2.27 -3.74
CA PRO A 26 1.35 3.52 -3.89
C PRO A 26 2.15 4.76 -3.49
N LEU A 27 2.78 4.74 -2.31
CA LEU A 27 3.56 5.88 -1.83
C LEU A 27 4.86 6.06 -2.61
N SER A 28 5.60 4.97 -2.89
CA SER A 28 6.85 5.04 -3.65
C SER A 28 6.64 5.62 -5.05
N PHE A 29 5.53 5.27 -5.70
CA PHE A 29 5.20 5.82 -7.01
C PHE A 29 4.93 7.34 -6.93
N LEU A 30 4.10 7.79 -5.98
CA LEU A 30 3.82 9.22 -5.82
C LEU A 30 5.09 10.03 -5.49
N MET A 31 5.96 9.51 -4.61
CA MET A 31 7.25 10.15 -4.30
C MET A 31 8.16 10.25 -5.54
N MET A 32 8.17 9.22 -6.39
CA MET A 32 8.95 9.23 -7.63
C MET A 32 8.43 10.29 -8.61
N ILE A 33 7.11 10.36 -8.81
CA ILE A 33 6.50 11.34 -9.73
C ILE A 33 6.69 12.77 -9.20
N GLN A 34 6.63 12.96 -7.87
CA GLN A 34 7.00 14.23 -7.26
C GLN A 34 8.45 14.63 -7.53
N LYS A 35 9.40 13.69 -7.35
CA LYS A 35 10.81 13.96 -7.64
C LYS A 35 11.06 14.35 -9.11
N ARG A 36 10.21 13.88 -10.03
CA ARG A 36 10.24 14.24 -11.46
C ARG A 36 9.60 15.60 -11.76
N GLY A 37 9.02 16.27 -10.78
CA GLY A 37 8.35 17.57 -10.95
C GLY A 37 7.01 17.49 -11.68
N VAL A 38 6.43 16.30 -11.82
CA VAL A 38 5.17 16.07 -12.55
C VAL A 38 3.95 16.16 -11.63
N PHE A 39 4.16 16.04 -10.32
CA PHE A 39 3.11 15.98 -9.32
C PHE A 39 3.57 16.62 -8.02
N GLN A 40 2.70 17.34 -7.33
CA GLN A 40 2.98 17.87 -6.00
C GLN A 40 2.21 17.03 -4.99
N LEU A 41 2.93 16.29 -4.15
CA LEU A 41 2.33 15.51 -3.07
C LEU A 41 1.83 16.48 -1.99
N ASP A 42 0.61 16.25 -1.52
CA ASP A 42 0.06 16.91 -0.34
C ASP A 42 -0.48 15.87 0.65
N LYS A 43 -1.17 16.36 1.67
CA LYS A 43 -1.71 15.51 2.74
C LYS A 43 -2.83 14.59 2.27
N ASP A 44 -3.65 15.03 1.33
CA ASP A 44 -4.79 14.24 0.84
C ASP A 44 -4.27 13.07 0.01
N HIS A 45 -3.29 13.32 -0.87
CA HIS A 45 -2.63 12.27 -1.64
C HIS A 45 -1.84 11.27 -0.78
N LEU A 46 -1.27 11.73 0.35
CA LEU A 46 -0.64 10.83 1.32
C LEU A 46 -1.66 9.88 1.95
N GLU A 47 -2.81 10.40 2.36
CA GLU A 47 -3.89 9.59 2.93
C GLU A 47 -4.41 8.58 1.89
N GLU A 48 -4.66 9.03 0.66
CA GLU A 48 -5.06 8.16 -0.44
C GLU A 48 -4.04 7.04 -0.69
N ALA A 49 -2.75 7.32 -0.64
CA ALA A 49 -1.69 6.32 -0.81
C ALA A 49 -1.71 5.28 0.32
N TYR A 50 -1.89 5.71 1.57
CA TYR A 50 -1.99 4.80 2.71
C TYR A 50 -3.25 3.92 2.62
N GLN A 51 -4.40 4.50 2.30
CA GLN A 51 -5.64 3.76 2.13
C GLN A 51 -5.56 2.78 0.96
N SER A 52 -4.92 3.18 -0.14
CA SER A 52 -4.69 2.32 -1.31
C SER A 52 -3.75 1.16 -0.99
N ALA A 53 -2.66 1.42 -0.28
CA ALA A 53 -1.71 0.40 0.17
C ALA A 53 -2.41 -0.62 1.09
N TRP A 54 -3.17 -0.15 2.08
CA TRP A 54 -3.91 -1.00 3.00
C TRP A 54 -4.99 -1.82 2.28
N SER A 55 -5.78 -1.19 1.41
CA SER A 55 -6.82 -1.85 0.61
C SER A 55 -6.25 -2.91 -0.33
N SER A 56 -5.02 -2.73 -0.80
CA SER A 56 -4.34 -3.67 -1.68
C SER A 56 -3.94 -4.97 -0.96
N ILE A 57 -3.70 -4.93 0.35
CA ILE A 57 -3.24 -6.09 1.14
C ILE A 57 -4.32 -6.70 2.05
N LYS A 58 -5.36 -5.95 2.43
CA LYS A 58 -6.45 -6.46 3.27
C LYS A 58 -7.47 -7.30 2.49
N VAL A 59 -8.14 -8.23 3.15
CA VAL A 59 -9.31 -8.91 2.57
C VAL A 59 -10.48 -7.92 2.46
N CYS A 60 -11.10 -7.83 1.28
CA CYS A 60 -12.35 -7.08 1.11
C CYS A 60 -13.53 -7.97 1.50
N LYS A 61 -14.46 -7.42 2.29
CA LYS A 61 -15.77 -8.03 2.54
C LYS A 61 -16.73 -7.65 1.43
#